data_AF-A0A7V2JH82-F1
#
_entry.id   AF-A0A7V2JH82-F1
#
_cell.length_a   1.000
_cell.length_b   1.000
_cell.length_c   1.000
_cell.angle_alpha   90.00
_cell.angle_beta   90.00
_cell.angle_gamma   90.00
#
_symmetry.space_group_name_H-M   'P 1'
#
loop_
_entity.id
_entity.type
_entity.pdbx_description
1 polymer ?
#
loop_
_entity_poly.entity_id
_entity_poly.type
_entity_poly.pdbx_seq_one_letter_code
_entity_poly.pdbx_strand_id
1 'polypeptide(L)'
;MGKQNTSLAKFNRGLISPKALARVDIKRAAFAAETMDNWTPRVFGSMMLRPATKYLASTASDAAAFNIPFIFSSTDLALVEVTDLAVRIWIDDALMSRSSVSSVVSNGTFDSNVTSWTDADESGGTSAWKIGGYMSLIGDGTNLAKRYQKITVSTADA
;
A
#
# COMPACT_ATOMS: atom_id res chain seq x y z
N MET A 1 38.02 24.80 49.90
CA MET A 1 37.64 24.58 48.49
C MET A 1 36.22 25.13 48.31
N GLY A 2 36.03 26.18 47.50
CA GLY A 2 34.76 26.93 47.43
C GLY A 2 33.70 26.21 46.59
N LYS A 3 32.44 26.23 47.06
CA LYS A 3 31.28 25.73 46.30
C LYS A 3 31.14 26.52 45.00
N GLN A 4 31.19 25.83 43.86
CA GLN A 4 31.03 26.43 42.54
C GLN A 4 29.61 26.11 42.03
N ASN A 5 28.76 27.13 41.92
CA ASN A 5 27.42 27.00 41.32
C ASN A 5 27.53 27.17 39.81
N THR A 6 27.71 26.07 39.09
CA THR A 6 27.76 26.08 37.62
C THR A 6 26.36 25.89 37.04
N SER A 7 26.00 26.67 36.01
CA SER A 7 24.76 26.47 35.25
C SER A 7 24.80 25.10 34.54
N LEU A 8 23.87 24.22 34.92
CA LEU A 8 23.82 22.81 34.48
C LEU A 8 23.02 22.58 33.19
N ALA A 9 22.18 23.53 32.76
CA ALA A 9 21.27 23.31 31.64
C ALA A 9 21.82 23.90 30.33
N LYS A 10 22.47 23.07 29.52
CA LYS A 10 22.81 23.37 28.12
C LYS A 10 22.36 22.21 27.23
N PHE A 11 21.34 22.43 26.38
CA PHE A 11 20.75 21.41 25.50
C PHE A 11 21.54 21.21 24.19
N ASN A 12 22.86 21.26 24.29
CA ASN A 12 23.74 21.36 23.12
C ASN A 12 24.55 20.07 22.88
N ARG A 13 24.17 18.97 23.55
CA ARG A 13 24.92 17.70 23.51
C ARG A 13 23.97 16.52 23.73
N GLY A 14 24.26 15.42 23.02
CA GLY A 14 23.53 14.16 23.05
C GLY A 14 23.49 13.47 24.42
N LEU A 15 22.92 12.27 24.45
CA LEU A 15 22.77 11.48 25.68
C LEU A 15 24.09 10.82 26.06
N ILE A 16 24.43 10.84 27.35
CA ILE A 16 25.59 10.12 27.89
C ILE A 16 25.14 9.19 29.02
N SER A 17 25.83 8.06 29.17
CA SER A 17 25.56 7.13 30.28
C SER A 17 25.70 7.84 31.65
N PRO A 18 24.83 7.57 32.63
CA PRO A 18 24.91 8.14 33.98
C PRO A 18 26.30 7.95 34.62
N LYS A 19 26.96 6.82 34.35
CA LYS A 19 28.31 6.51 34.87
C LYS A 19 29.39 7.46 34.36
N ALA A 20 29.22 8.00 33.16
CA ALA A 20 30.14 8.95 32.56
C ALA A 20 29.84 10.40 32.96
N LEU A 21 28.68 10.66 33.57
CA LEU A 21 28.29 11.98 34.08
C LEU A 21 29.15 12.39 35.30
N ALA A 22 29.64 11.40 36.06
CA ALA A 22 30.59 11.60 37.15
C ALA A 22 32.02 11.97 36.68
N ARG A 23 32.31 11.94 35.36
CA ARG A 23 33.63 12.30 34.81
C ARG A 23 33.81 13.82 34.78
N VAL A 24 34.23 14.36 35.92
CA VAL A 24 34.54 15.79 36.11
C VAL A 24 35.76 16.27 35.31
N ASP A 25 36.66 15.35 34.95
CA ASP A 25 37.81 15.61 34.09
C ASP A 25 37.39 15.95 32.64
N ILE A 26 36.29 15.35 32.18
CA ILE A 26 35.71 15.63 30.87
C ILE A 26 34.74 16.81 31.02
N LYS A 27 35.26 18.05 30.89
CA LYS A 27 34.45 19.30 30.93
C LYS A 27 33.21 19.27 30.04
N ARG A 28 33.29 18.47 29.00
CA ARG A 28 32.29 18.26 27.96
C ARG A 28 31.13 17.34 28.40
N ALA A 29 31.35 16.43 29.36
CA ALA A 29 30.32 15.54 29.89
C ALA A 29 29.23 16.29 30.67
N ALA A 30 29.60 17.40 31.31
CA ALA A 30 28.68 18.29 32.02
C ALA A 30 27.62 18.96 31.13
N PHE A 31 27.76 18.89 29.80
CA PHE A 31 26.78 19.44 28.85
C PHE A 31 25.85 18.38 28.24
N ALA A 32 26.07 17.10 28.51
CA ALA A 32 25.25 16.00 28.01
C ALA A 32 24.05 15.75 28.91
N ALA A 33 22.96 15.25 28.34
CA ALA A 33 21.80 14.84 29.12
C ALA A 33 21.95 13.38 29.58
N GLU A 34 21.43 13.08 30.77
CA GLU A 34 21.24 11.70 31.24
C GLU A 34 20.04 11.03 30.55
N THR A 35 18.95 11.78 30.39
CA THR A 35 17.68 11.32 29.80
C THR A 35 17.23 12.29 28.71
N MET A 36 16.66 11.77 27.62
CA MET A 36 16.14 12.55 26.50
C MET A 36 14.77 12.02 26.06
N ASP A 37 13.70 12.61 26.59
CA ASP A 37 12.33 12.23 26.24
C ASP A 37 11.73 13.17 25.21
N ASN A 38 11.35 12.61 24.07
CA ASN A 38 10.74 13.36 22.96
C ASN A 38 11.63 14.50 22.40
N TRP A 39 12.96 14.33 22.45
CA TRP A 39 13.93 15.24 21.84
C TRP A 39 14.61 14.60 20.62
N THR A 40 15.01 15.44 19.66
CA THR A 40 15.78 15.04 18.47
C THR A 40 17.05 15.89 18.40
N PRO A 41 18.24 15.29 18.63
CA PRO A 41 19.50 16.03 18.50
C PRO A 41 19.81 16.31 17.03
N ARG A 42 20.30 17.50 16.73
CA ARG A 42 20.83 17.88 15.42
C ARG A 42 22.33 17.65 15.37
N VAL A 43 22.86 17.40 14.19
CA VAL A 43 24.30 17.18 13.96
C VAL A 43 25.15 18.36 14.47
N PHE A 44 24.64 19.60 14.34
CA PHE A 44 25.29 20.82 14.81
C PHE A 44 25.14 21.10 16.32
N GLY A 45 24.63 20.14 17.09
CA GLY A 45 24.62 20.16 18.55
C GLY A 45 23.33 20.68 19.18
N SER A 46 22.51 21.47 18.49
CA SER A 46 21.20 21.88 19.04
C SER A 46 20.25 20.69 19.14
N MET A 47 19.37 20.72 20.14
CA MET A 47 18.27 19.78 20.27
C MET A 47 16.95 20.49 19.98
N MET A 48 16.03 19.77 19.34
CA MET A 48 14.65 20.22 19.15
C MET A 48 13.69 19.20 19.76
N LEU A 49 12.50 19.65 20.12
CA LEU A 49 11.41 18.71 20.39
C LEU A 49 11.18 17.84 19.15
N ARG A 50 10.92 16.54 19.33
CA ARG A 50 10.58 15.65 18.22
C ARG A 50 9.34 16.21 17.51
N PRO A 51 9.41 16.42 16.18
CA PRO A 51 8.25 16.85 15.41
C PRO A 51 7.07 15.89 15.63
N ALA A 52 5.85 16.44 15.58
CA ALA A 52 4.65 15.62 15.64
C ALA A 52 4.62 14.64 14.46
N THR A 53 4.14 13.43 14.72
CA THR A 53 3.86 12.43 13.69
C THR A 53 2.41 12.58 13.23
N LYS A 54 2.17 12.53 11.92
CA LYS A 54 0.83 12.45 11.35
C LYS A 54 0.40 10.99 11.30
N TYR A 55 -0.82 10.69 11.78
CA TYR A 55 -1.43 9.40 11.53
C TYR A 55 -1.90 9.33 10.07
N LEU A 56 -1.46 8.31 9.34
CA LEU A 56 -1.85 8.09 7.94
C LEU A 56 -2.96 7.04 7.86
N ALA A 57 -2.65 5.79 8.19
CA ALA A 57 -3.63 4.75 8.48
C ALA A 57 -2.97 3.62 9.27
N SER A 58 -3.73 2.57 9.55
CA SER A 58 -3.19 1.31 10.02
C SER A 58 -2.84 0.34 8.88
N THR A 59 -2.02 -0.66 9.22
CA THR A 59 -1.63 -1.76 8.34
C THR A 59 -2.85 -2.62 7.97
N ALA A 60 -2.72 -3.50 6.98
CA ALA A 60 -3.82 -4.37 6.58
C ALA A 60 -4.30 -5.20 7.79
N SER A 61 -5.56 -4.99 8.20
CA SER A 61 -6.17 -5.62 9.38
C SER A 61 -5.38 -5.44 10.68
N ASP A 62 -4.66 -4.32 10.83
CA ASP A 62 -3.77 -4.03 11.97
C ASP A 62 -2.67 -5.10 12.18
N ALA A 63 -2.34 -5.86 11.12
CA ALA A 63 -1.34 -6.91 11.18
C ALA A 63 0.08 -6.34 11.26
N ALA A 64 1.02 -7.14 11.79
CA ALA A 64 2.44 -6.81 11.72
C ALA A 64 2.87 -6.70 10.24
N ALA A 65 3.48 -5.58 9.89
CA ALA A 65 3.89 -5.30 8.52
C ALA A 65 5.37 -4.95 8.43
N PHE A 66 5.99 -5.34 7.32
CA PHE A 66 7.28 -4.83 6.89
C PHE A 66 7.06 -3.76 5.83
N ASN A 67 7.57 -2.55 6.08
CA ASN A 67 7.50 -1.43 5.17
C ASN A 67 8.83 -1.28 4.44
N ILE A 68 8.85 -1.58 3.14
CA ILE A 68 10.04 -1.57 2.30
C ILE A 68 9.98 -0.33 1.40
N PRO A 69 10.94 0.61 1.51
CA PRO A 69 10.98 1.76 0.62
C PRO A 69 11.37 1.31 -0.79
N PHE A 70 10.53 1.65 -1.76
CA PHE A 70 10.82 1.49 -3.18
C PHE A 70 11.17 2.85 -3.77
N ILE A 71 12.38 2.96 -4.31
CA ILE A 71 12.93 4.21 -4.82
C ILE A 71 13.22 4.00 -6.30
N PHE A 72 12.37 4.54 -7.17
CA PHE A 72 12.64 4.54 -8.60
C PHE A 72 13.49 5.75 -8.99
N SER A 73 13.16 6.92 -8.45
CA SER A 73 13.93 8.16 -8.62
C SER A 73 13.79 9.09 -7.41
N SER A 74 14.45 10.25 -7.44
CA SER A 74 14.29 11.26 -6.37
C SER A 74 12.88 11.83 -6.27
N THR A 75 12.07 11.70 -7.33
CA THR A 75 10.70 12.23 -7.41
C THR A 75 9.65 11.13 -7.48
N ASP A 76 10.06 9.87 -7.60
CA ASP A 76 9.17 8.72 -7.73
C ASP A 76 9.55 7.68 -6.68
N LEU A 77 8.77 7.70 -5.61
CA LEU A 77 8.97 6.95 -4.39
C LEU A 77 7.65 6.26 -4.05
N ALA A 78 7.74 5.01 -3.66
CA ALA A 78 6.61 4.27 -3.12
C ALA A 78 7.04 3.52 -1.85
N LEU A 79 6.09 3.24 -0.99
CA LEU A 79 6.29 2.37 0.16
C LEU A 79 5.51 1.08 -0.06
N VAL A 80 6.24 -0.04 -0.06
CA VAL A 80 5.66 -1.37 -0.18
C VAL A 80 5.41 -1.92 1.22
N GLU A 81 4.15 -2.02 1.60
CA GLU A 81 3.71 -2.63 2.85
C GLU A 81 3.46 -4.12 2.61
N VAL A 82 4.21 -4.98 3.31
CA VAL A 82 4.08 -6.43 3.25
C VAL A 82 3.54 -6.95 4.58
N THR A 83 2.37 -7.58 4.53
CA THR A 83 1.76 -8.34 5.63
C THR A 83 1.68 -9.82 5.25
N ASP A 84 1.26 -10.68 6.17
CA ASP A 84 1.20 -12.14 5.97
C ASP A 84 0.41 -12.56 4.70
N LEU A 85 -0.72 -11.90 4.40
CA LEU A 85 -1.61 -12.28 3.30
C LEU A 85 -1.84 -11.18 2.26
N ALA A 86 -1.22 -10.01 2.44
CA ALA A 86 -1.45 -8.88 1.55
C ALA A 86 -0.18 -8.05 1.35
N VAL A 87 0.00 -7.60 0.12
CA VAL A 87 0.95 -6.55 -0.24
C VAL A 87 0.15 -5.33 -0.64
N ARG A 88 0.45 -4.18 -0.04
CA ARG A 88 -0.17 -2.90 -0.37
C ARG A 88 0.90 -1.88 -0.75
N ILE A 89 0.53 -0.93 -1.59
CA ILE A 89 1.44 0.09 -2.10
C ILE A 89 0.94 1.44 -1.62
N TRP A 90 1.85 2.26 -1.14
CA TRP A 90 1.59 3.62 -0.69
C TRP A 90 2.38 4.61 -1.54
N ILE A 91 1.72 5.67 -1.97
CA ILE A 91 2.29 6.76 -2.76
C ILE A 91 1.79 8.06 -2.15
N ASP A 92 2.68 9.03 -1.91
CA ASP A 92 2.35 10.35 -1.35
C ASP A 92 1.41 10.32 -0.13
N ASP A 93 1.80 9.56 0.91
CA ASP A 93 1.03 9.38 2.16
C ASP A 93 -0.36 8.73 1.99
N ALA A 94 -0.68 8.19 0.82
CA ALA A 94 -1.97 7.58 0.51
C ALA A 94 -1.83 6.11 0.06
N LEU A 95 -2.79 5.29 0.46
CA LEU A 95 -2.88 3.91 0.01
C LEU A 95 -3.35 3.86 -1.44
N MET A 96 -2.57 3.21 -2.30
CA MET A 96 -2.99 2.93 -3.68
C MET A 96 -4.13 1.91 -3.66
N SER A 97 -5.27 2.29 -4.23
CA SER A 97 -6.44 1.42 -4.36
C SER A 97 -6.84 1.26 -5.81
N ARG A 98 -7.45 0.11 -6.12
CA ARG A 98 -8.06 -0.16 -7.42
C ARG A 98 -9.54 -0.45 -7.23
N SER A 99 -10.36 0.06 -8.14
CA SER A 99 -11.77 -0.29 -8.26
C SER A 99 -11.93 -1.80 -8.41
N SER A 100 -12.99 -2.33 -7.80
CA SER A 100 -13.45 -3.68 -8.11
C SER A 100 -13.92 -3.74 -9.57
N VAL A 101 -13.58 -4.82 -10.27
CA VAL A 101 -14.06 -5.06 -11.63
C VAL A 101 -15.59 -5.07 -11.63
N SER A 102 -16.19 -4.23 -12.47
CA SER A 102 -17.63 -4.02 -12.57
C SER A 102 -18.19 -4.35 -13.95
N SER A 103 -17.33 -4.63 -14.93
CA SER A 103 -17.68 -5.09 -16.26
C SER A 103 -18.26 -6.50 -16.20
N VAL A 104 -19.46 -6.68 -16.76
CA VAL A 104 -20.21 -7.95 -16.68
C VAL A 104 -20.42 -8.55 -18.07
N VAL A 105 -20.13 -9.85 -18.20
CA VAL A 105 -20.62 -10.68 -19.32
C VAL A 105 -22.07 -11.06 -18.98
N SER A 106 -23.02 -10.48 -19.71
CA SER A 106 -24.44 -10.75 -19.44
C SER A 106 -24.79 -12.18 -19.86
N ASN A 107 -25.43 -12.94 -18.97
CA ASN A 107 -25.76 -14.35 -19.23
C ASN A 107 -24.54 -15.18 -19.70
N GLY A 108 -23.41 -15.04 -19.00
CA GLY A 108 -22.20 -15.83 -19.26
C GLY A 108 -22.27 -17.27 -18.71
N THR A 109 -23.20 -17.53 -17.80
CA THR A 109 -23.43 -18.85 -17.18
C THR A 109 -24.42 -19.72 -17.94
N PHE A 110 -25.21 -19.13 -18.85
CA PHE A 110 -26.19 -19.83 -19.68
C PHE A 110 -27.21 -20.67 -18.88
N ASP A 111 -27.64 -20.20 -17.70
CA ASP A 111 -28.45 -20.99 -16.78
C ASP A 111 -29.81 -21.44 -17.38
N SER A 112 -30.40 -20.63 -18.26
CA SER A 112 -31.74 -20.90 -18.82
C SER A 112 -31.95 -20.53 -20.29
N ASN A 113 -31.09 -19.71 -20.89
CA ASN A 113 -31.24 -19.24 -22.27
C ASN A 113 -29.93 -18.64 -22.82
N VAL A 114 -29.99 -18.09 -24.04
CA VAL A 114 -28.89 -17.37 -24.72
C VAL A 114 -29.29 -15.95 -25.15
N THR A 115 -30.33 -15.36 -24.56
CA THR A 115 -31.00 -14.14 -25.03
C THR A 115 -30.12 -12.87 -24.96
N SER A 116 -29.03 -12.88 -24.18
CA SER A 116 -28.04 -11.78 -24.12
C SER A 116 -26.89 -11.92 -25.13
N TRP A 117 -26.94 -12.94 -25.99
CA TRP A 117 -25.95 -13.22 -27.01
C TRP A 117 -26.58 -13.09 -28.40
N THR A 118 -26.03 -12.17 -29.20
CA THR A 118 -26.49 -11.88 -30.55
C THR A 118 -26.16 -13.05 -31.46
N ASP A 119 -27.16 -13.55 -32.16
CA ASP A 119 -27.01 -14.63 -33.13
C ASP A 119 -26.22 -14.16 -34.36
N ALA A 120 -25.29 -14.99 -34.81
CA ALA A 120 -24.52 -14.79 -36.03
C ALA A 120 -24.19 -16.13 -36.70
N ASP A 121 -25.08 -17.11 -36.54
CA ASP A 121 -24.98 -18.39 -37.20
C ASP A 121 -25.00 -18.23 -38.73
N GLU A 122 -24.14 -19.01 -39.40
CA GLU A 122 -24.14 -19.14 -40.85
C GLU A 122 -25.21 -20.15 -41.28
N SER A 123 -25.61 -20.11 -42.55
CA SER A 123 -26.67 -21.00 -43.08
C SER A 123 -26.31 -22.47 -42.86
N GLY A 124 -27.09 -23.18 -42.05
CA GLY A 124 -26.82 -24.59 -41.70
C GLY A 124 -26.12 -24.78 -40.35
N GLY A 125 -25.55 -23.72 -39.77
CA GLY A 125 -25.14 -23.68 -38.37
C GLY A 125 -26.35 -23.48 -37.45
N THR A 126 -26.28 -24.02 -36.23
CA THR A 126 -27.29 -23.80 -35.20
C THR A 126 -26.64 -23.59 -33.85
N SER A 127 -26.88 -22.41 -33.27
CA SER A 127 -26.59 -22.07 -31.89
C SER A 127 -27.88 -22.03 -31.08
N ALA A 128 -27.90 -22.76 -29.96
CA ALA A 128 -29.10 -22.84 -29.11
C ALA A 128 -28.74 -23.15 -27.66
N TRP A 129 -29.59 -22.69 -26.74
CA TRP A 129 -29.53 -23.15 -25.36
C TRP A 129 -29.93 -24.64 -25.27
N LYS A 130 -29.25 -25.40 -24.43
CA LYS A 130 -29.60 -26.80 -24.14
C LYS A 130 -29.82 -27.01 -22.64
N ILE A 131 -30.71 -27.95 -22.34
CA ILE A 131 -30.95 -28.45 -20.99
C ILE A 131 -29.61 -28.97 -20.46
N GLY A 132 -29.16 -28.40 -19.34
CA GLY A 132 -27.80 -28.56 -18.82
C GLY A 132 -27.05 -27.24 -18.63
N GLY A 133 -27.63 -26.10 -19.02
CA GLY A 133 -27.11 -24.78 -18.68
C GLY A 133 -25.94 -24.34 -19.56
N TYR A 134 -26.02 -24.59 -20.87
CA TYR A 134 -24.95 -24.21 -21.80
C TYR A 134 -25.49 -23.80 -23.17
N MET A 135 -24.69 -22.99 -23.87
CA MET A 135 -24.88 -22.69 -25.29
C MET A 135 -24.25 -23.79 -26.14
N SER A 136 -25.06 -24.50 -26.90
CA SER A 136 -24.62 -25.44 -27.92
C SER A 136 -24.35 -24.69 -29.22
N LEU A 137 -23.20 -24.96 -29.84
CA LEU A 137 -22.82 -24.46 -31.17
C LEU A 137 -22.58 -25.68 -32.06
N ILE A 138 -23.42 -25.89 -33.07
CA ILE A 138 -23.32 -27.03 -33.99
C ILE A 138 -23.21 -26.48 -35.41
N GLY A 139 -22.06 -26.68 -36.04
CA GLY A 139 -21.86 -26.42 -37.48
C GLY A 139 -22.19 -27.64 -38.33
N ASP A 140 -22.27 -27.45 -39.65
CA ASP A 140 -22.52 -28.51 -40.64
C ASP A 140 -21.23 -29.05 -41.31
N GLY A 141 -20.06 -28.61 -40.81
CA GLY A 141 -18.73 -28.95 -41.35
C GLY A 141 -18.20 -27.93 -42.37
N THR A 142 -19.04 -27.04 -42.89
CA THR A 142 -18.64 -25.93 -43.79
C THR A 142 -19.00 -24.56 -43.20
N ASN A 143 -20.17 -24.46 -42.57
CA ASN A 143 -20.73 -23.26 -41.97
C ASN A 143 -20.66 -23.32 -40.44
N LEU A 144 -20.43 -22.17 -39.82
CA LEU A 144 -20.19 -22.03 -38.38
C LEU A 144 -21.44 -21.62 -37.62
N ALA A 145 -21.63 -22.18 -36.42
CA ALA A 145 -22.52 -21.63 -35.40
C ALA A 145 -21.75 -20.65 -34.52
N LYS A 146 -22.24 -19.41 -34.38
CA LYS A 146 -21.56 -18.30 -33.70
C LYS A 146 -22.56 -17.40 -33.00
N ARG A 147 -22.22 -16.94 -31.80
CA ARG A 147 -22.90 -15.81 -31.14
C ARG A 147 -21.89 -14.82 -30.60
N TYR A 148 -22.29 -13.56 -30.52
CA TYR A 148 -21.46 -12.46 -30.03
C TYR A 148 -22.16 -11.69 -28.93
N GLN A 149 -21.38 -11.16 -27.99
CA GLN A 149 -21.85 -10.18 -27.03
C GLN A 149 -20.90 -8.98 -27.06
N LYS A 150 -21.48 -7.78 -27.20
CA LYS A 150 -20.74 -6.54 -26.99
C LYS A 150 -20.68 -6.28 -25.50
N ILE A 151 -19.48 -6.23 -24.94
CA ILE A 151 -19.26 -5.87 -23.53
C ILE A 151 -18.86 -4.39 -23.50
N THR A 152 -19.60 -3.60 -22.73
CA THR A 152 -19.18 -2.25 -22.37
C THR A 152 -18.31 -2.35 -21.14
N VAL A 153 -17.02 -2.05 -21.29
CA VAL A 153 -16.08 -2.04 -20.16
C VAL A 153 -16.34 -0.79 -19.33
N SER A 154 -16.48 -0.98 -18.02
CA SER A 154 -16.57 0.12 -17.07
C SER A 154 -15.30 0.97 -17.14
N THR A 155 -15.43 2.29 -17.05
CA THR A 155 -14.27 3.20 -17.09
C THR A 155 -13.25 2.93 -15.98
N ALA A 156 -13.70 2.31 -14.88
CA ALA A 156 -12.86 1.95 -13.75
C ALA A 156 -12.07 0.63 -13.96
N ASP A 157 -12.40 -0.11 -15.02
CA ASP A 157 -11.79 -1.40 -15.40
C ASP A 157 -10.96 -1.30 -16.70
N ALA A 158 -11.02 -0.14 -17.36
CA ALA A 158 -10.39 0.13 -18.66
C ALA A 158 -8.90 0.46 -18.55
#